data_AF-A0AAV3L4X1-F1
#
_entry.id   AF-A0AAV3L4X1-F1
#
_cell.length_a   1.000
_cell.length_b   1.000
_cell.length_c   1.000
_cell.angle_alpha   90.00
_cell.angle_beta   90.00
_cell.angle_gamma   90.00
#
_symmetry.space_group_name_H-M   'P 1'
#
loop_
_entity.id
_entity.type
_entity.pdbx_description
1 polymer ?
#
loop_
_entity_poly.entity_id
_entity_poly.type
_entity_poly.pdbx_seq_one_letter_code
_entity_poly.pdbx_strand_id
1 'polypeptide(L)' 'MKQYTAKDFEEMKRLKKDYEEVDMELTVGVIQRRLRVGLETAKAIYNDLNAIEEKNG' A
#
# COMPACT_ATOMS: atom_id res chain seq x y z
N MET A 1 13.92 11.93 -0.37
CA MET A 1 12.71 11.78 -1.21
C MET A 1 12.06 10.45 -0.88
N LYS A 2 10.72 10.35 -0.86
CA LYS A 2 10.04 9.04 -0.71
C LYS A 2 10.39 8.14 -1.89
N GLN A 3 10.44 6.82 -1.67
CA GLN A 3 10.81 5.82 -2.69
C GLN A 3 9.71 5.57 -3.74
N TYR A 4 8.55 6.23 -3.60
CA TYR A 4 7.37 6.08 -4.43
C TYR A 4 6.68 7.43 -4.63
N THR A 5 5.82 7.53 -5.64
CA THR A 5 5.08 8.77 -5.95
C THR A 5 3.77 8.87 -5.18
N ALA A 6 3.22 10.08 -5.04
CA ALA A 6 1.88 10.26 -4.46
C ALA A 6 0.80 9.47 -5.23
N LYS A 7 0.97 9.30 -6.54
CA LYS A 7 0.06 8.51 -7.39
C LYS A 7 0.08 7.03 -6.99
N ASP A 8 1.27 6.46 -6.81
CA ASP A 8 1.46 5.06 -6.40
C ASP A 8 0.78 4.80 -5.05
N PHE A 9 0.94 5.75 -4.12
CA PHE A 9 0.33 5.67 -2.80
C PHE A 9 -1.19 5.69 -2.85
N GLU A 10 -1.77 6.66 -3.55
CA GLU A 10 -3.23 6.77 -3.68
C GLU A 10 -3.84 5.58 -4.42
N GLU A 11 -3.13 4.99 -5.38
CA GLU A 11 -3.56 3.73 -6.00
C GLU A 11 -3.61 2.59 -4.98
N MET A 12 -2.56 2.41 -4.18
CA MET A 12 -2.53 1.31 -3.21
C MET A 12 -3.48 1.54 -2.04
N LYS A 13 -3.76 2.80 -1.69
CA LYS A 13 -4.78 3.16 -0.70
C LYS A 13 -6.19 2.75 -1.13
N ARG A 14 -6.53 2.95 -2.41
CA ARG A 14 -7.80 2.45 -2.96
C ARG A 14 -7.82 0.93 -2.97
N LEU A 15 -6.75 0.30 -3.45
CA LEU A 15 -6.64 -1.16 -3.50
C LEU A 15 -6.77 -1.81 -2.11
N LYS A 16 -6.21 -1.19 -1.07
CA LYS A 16 -6.34 -1.66 0.32
C LYS A 16 -7.80 -1.70 0.78
N LYS A 17 -8.58 -0.65 0.48
CA LYS A 17 -10.02 -0.63 0.75
C LYS A 17 -10.77 -1.72 -0.02
N ASP A 18 -10.45 -1.91 -1.30
CA ASP A 18 -11.06 -2.96 -2.12
C ASP A 18 -10.80 -4.36 -1.53
N TYR A 19 -9.63 -4.57 -0.90
CA TYR A 19 -9.26 -5.80 -0.22
C TYR A 19 -10.02 -5.97 1.11
N GLU A 20 -10.15 -4.91 1.90
CA GLU A 20 -10.91 -4.91 3.16
C GLU A 20 -12.40 -5.20 2.93
N GLU A 21 -12.99 -4.69 1.84
CA GLU A 21 -14.38 -4.96 1.47
C GLU A 21 -14.67 -6.44 1.17
N VAL A 22 -13.63 -7.23 0.88
CA VAL A 22 -13.73 -8.68 0.61
C VAL A 22 -13.03 -9.53 1.66
N ASP A 23 -12.81 -8.98 2.87
CA ASP A 23 -12.13 -9.64 4.00
C ASP A 23 -10.73 -10.20 3.64
N MET A 24 -10.01 -9.52 2.74
CA MET A 24 -8.65 -9.86 2.34
C MET A 24 -7.63 -8.83 2.83
N GLU A 25 -6.40 -9.28 3.09
CA GLU A 25 -5.31 -8.38 3.46
C GLU A 25 -4.45 -8.00 2.23
N LEU A 26 -4.25 -6.71 2.01
CA LEU A 26 -3.28 -6.23 1.03
C LEU A 26 -1.86 -6.56 1.50
N THR A 27 -1.06 -7.27 0.69
CA THR A 27 0.32 -7.65 1.08
C THR A 27 1.38 -6.86 0.30
N VAL A 28 2.59 -6.77 0.86
CA VAL A 28 3.78 -6.20 0.18
C VAL A 28 3.98 -6.82 -1.22
N GLY A 29 3.79 -8.13 -1.36
CA GLY A 29 3.96 -8.82 -2.64
C GLY A 29 2.92 -8.40 -3.70
N VAL A 30 1.69 -8.07 -3.28
CA VAL A 30 0.67 -7.51 -4.18
C VAL A 30 1.11 -6.12 -4.66
N ILE A 31 1.60 -5.27 -3.76
CA ILE A 31 2.10 -3.92 -4.10
C ILE A 31 3.26 -4.00 -5.09
N GLN A 32 4.23 -4.89 -4.87
CA GLN A 32 5.34 -5.10 -5.81
C GLN A 32 4.86 -5.45 -7.22
N ARG A 33 3.90 -6.38 -7.34
CA ARG A 33 3.36 -6.81 -8.64
C ARG A 33 2.53 -5.73 -9.30
N ARG A 34 1.73 -5.00 -8.53
CA ARG A 34 0.78 -4.00 -9.03
C ARG A 34 1.51 -2.78 -9.59
N LEU A 35 2.52 -2.30 -8.88
CA LEU A 35 3.28 -1.11 -9.26
C LEU A 35 4.57 -1.42 -10.02
N ARG A 36 4.97 -2.70 -10.12
CA ARG A 36 6.26 -3.15 -10.68
C ARG A 36 7.46 -2.47 -10.01
N VAL A 37 7.46 -2.43 -8.69
CA VAL A 37 8.50 -1.80 -7.87
C VAL A 37 9.30 -2.81 -7.07
N GLY A 38 10.47 -2.39 -6.60
CA GLY A 38 11.33 -3.18 -5.72
C GLY A 38 10.71 -3.40 -4.34
N LEU A 39 11.29 -4.36 -3.59
CA LEU A 39 10.83 -4.75 -2.26
C LEU A 39 10.79 -3.57 -1.28
N GLU A 40 11.85 -2.74 -1.26
CA GLU A 40 11.96 -1.62 -0.34
C GLU A 40 10.88 -0.56 -0.59
N THR A 41 10.62 -0.25 -1.86
CA THR A 41 9.54 0.66 -2.24
C THR A 41 8.17 0.12 -1.80
N ALA A 42 7.91 -1.17 -2.03
CA ALA A 42 6.64 -1.78 -1.66
C ALA A 42 6.43 -1.85 -0.14
N LYS A 43 7.49 -2.17 0.63
CA LYS A 43 7.45 -2.10 2.09
C LYS A 43 7.17 -0.68 2.59
N ALA A 44 7.81 0.32 2.00
CA ALA A 44 7.58 1.71 2.37
C ALA A 44 6.12 2.13 2.15
N ILE A 45 5.50 1.70 1.04
CA ILE A 45 4.08 1.96 0.79
C ILE A 45 3.21 1.21 1.82
N TYR A 46 3.45 -0.09 2.04
CA TYR A 46 2.68 -0.90 2.99
C TYR A 46 2.69 -0.32 4.40
N ASN A 47 3.88 0.05 4.90
CA ASN A 47 4.02 0.63 6.23
C ASN A 47 3.28 1.97 6.33
N ASP A 48 3.41 2.83 5.31
CA ASP A 48 2.73 4.14 5.31
C ASP A 48 1.21 4.01 5.19
N LEU A 49 0.70 2.96 4.53
CA LEU A 49 -0.74 2.65 4.50
C LEU A 49 -1.26 2.24 5.87
N ASN A 50 -0.56 1.33 6.56
CA ASN A 50 -0.99 0.84 7.88
C ASN A 50 -0.81 1.88 8.98
N ALA A 51 0.22 2.74 8.90
CA ALA A 51 0.41 3.85 9.83
C ALA A 51 -0.70 4.92 9.74
N ILE A 52 -1.43 5.00 8.62
CA ILE A 52 -2.62 5.85 8.50
C ILE A 52 -3.81 5.24 9.26
N GLU A 53 -3.95 3.93 9.27
CA GLU A 53 -5.05 3.27 9.98
C GLU A 53 -4.90 3.40 11.49
N GLU A 54 -3.69 3.23 12.03
CA GLU A 54 -3.41 3.42 13.46
C GLU A 54 -3.72 4.83 13.98
N LYS A 55 -3.83 5.83 13.10
CA LYS A 55 -4.19 7.21 13.47
C LYS A 55 -5.68 7.51 13.34
N ASN A 56 -6.45 6.64 12.69
CA ASN A 56 -7.87 6.84 12.42
C ASN A 56 -8.77 5.80 13.10
N GLY A 57 -8.20 4.74 13.71
CA GLY A 57 -8.87 3.84 14.65
C GLY A 57 -8.71 4.31 16.09
#